data_AF-A0A3N7CIZ1-F1
#
_entry.id   AF-A0A3N7CIZ1-F1
#
_cell.length_a   1.000
_cell.length_b   1.000
_cell.length_c   1.000
_cell.angle_alpha   90.00
_cell.angle_beta   90.00
_cell.angle_gamma   90.00
#
_symmetry.space_group_name_H-M   'P 1'
#
loop_
_entity.id
_entity.type
_entity.pdbx_description
1 polymer ?
#
loop_
_entity_poly.entity_id
_entity_poly.type
_entity_poly.pdbx_seq_one_letter_code
_entity_poly.pdbx_strand_id
1 'polypeptide(L)'
;MNTYQFRFNNNKKNSTILFWFFAALLTIPLTTIGFLMRSQPLYPPWLLLVLLPLTLVSIYKLLKLASAKKSMEIISLNKDGFTSLCFGPALFSEIHSIRVPVRQIGLLGGLPSDYYKNTDADIPYLEFSIIIRDGKTLNWVLNEWGGLYNSKEDFSIFFNFLTALTDQLYQLYHTNESYNSYLKILDEKGSWEKQG
;
A
#
# COMPACT_ATOMS: atom_id res chain seq x y z
N MET A 1 -8.06 -5.43 -23.90
CA MET A 1 -8.24 -4.86 -22.56
C MET A 1 -7.61 -5.84 -21.59
N ASN A 2 -6.57 -5.43 -20.88
CA ASN A 2 -5.88 -6.29 -19.92
C ASN A 2 -6.35 -5.90 -18.52
N THR A 3 -6.69 -6.88 -17.69
CA THR A 3 -7.15 -6.64 -16.32
C THR A 3 -6.12 -7.17 -15.33
N TYR A 4 -5.77 -6.34 -14.37
CA TYR A 4 -4.79 -6.63 -13.33
C TYR A 4 -5.47 -6.54 -11.98
N GLN A 5 -5.32 -7.59 -11.17
CA GLN A 5 -6.00 -7.73 -9.90
C GLN A 5 -4.99 -8.06 -8.82
N PHE A 6 -4.72 -7.12 -7.92
CA PHE A 6 -3.71 -7.27 -6.87
C PHE A 6 -4.14 -6.61 -5.58
N ARG A 7 -3.60 -7.08 -4.46
CA ARG A 7 -3.80 -6.49 -3.15
C ARG A 7 -2.73 -5.45 -2.85
N PHE A 8 -3.13 -4.37 -2.20
CA PHE A 8 -2.21 -3.32 -1.76
C PHE A 8 -2.61 -2.75 -0.40
N ASN A 9 -1.65 -2.08 0.24
CA ASN A 9 -1.91 -1.31 1.45
C ASN A 9 -2.35 0.11 1.05
N ASN A 10 -3.57 0.49 1.42
CA ASN A 10 -4.15 1.78 1.06
C ASN A 10 -3.71 2.92 2.01
N ASN A 11 -3.01 2.66 3.12
CA ASN A 11 -2.57 3.66 4.11
C ASN A 11 -3.67 4.59 4.68
N LYS A 12 -4.92 4.52 4.18
CA LYS A 12 -6.10 5.23 4.66
C LYS A 12 -6.49 4.65 6.01
N LYS A 13 -6.03 5.37 7.03
CA LYS A 13 -6.25 5.13 8.46
C LYS A 13 -7.75 5.00 8.78
N ASN A 14 -8.22 3.75 8.94
CA ASN A 14 -9.36 3.45 9.81
C ASN A 14 -9.01 3.56 11.31
N SER A 15 -7.86 4.17 11.64
CA SER A 15 -7.35 4.27 13.01
C SER A 15 -8.31 5.05 13.92
N THR A 16 -9.07 6.01 13.40
CA THR A 16 -10.01 6.80 14.21
C THR A 16 -11.17 5.95 14.70
N ILE A 17 -11.79 5.15 13.82
CA ILE A 17 -12.93 4.28 14.18
C ILE A 17 -12.48 3.19 15.16
N LEU A 18 -11.30 2.61 14.92
CA LEU A 18 -10.75 1.59 15.81
C LEU A 18 -10.34 2.16 17.17
N PHE A 19 -9.75 3.36 17.18
CA PHE A 19 -9.40 4.08 18.40
C PHE A 19 -10.64 4.36 19.25
N TRP A 20 -11.72 4.85 18.64
CA TRP A 20 -12.98 5.07 19.35
C TRP A 20 -13.60 3.78 19.89
N PHE A 21 -13.56 2.69 19.13
CA PHE A 21 -14.00 1.37 19.59
C PHE A 21 -13.22 0.91 20.83
N PHE A 22 -11.89 1.05 20.81
CA PHE A 22 -11.06 0.64 21.96
C PHE A 22 -11.13 1.61 23.13
N ALA A 23 -11.27 2.91 22.89
CA ALA A 23 -11.51 3.90 23.94
C ALA A 23 -12.83 3.58 24.69
N ALA A 24 -13.88 3.19 23.97
CA ALA A 24 -15.15 2.71 24.54
C ALA A 24 -14.97 1.39 25.30
N LEU A 25 -14.24 0.43 24.74
CA LEU A 25 -13.98 -0.86 25.39
C LEU A 25 -13.16 -0.73 26.68
N LEU A 26 -12.26 0.26 26.78
CA LEU A 26 -11.43 0.51 27.96
C LEU A 26 -12.16 1.34 29.03
N THR A 27 -13.07 2.24 28.63
CA THR A 27 -13.85 3.07 29.57
C THR A 27 -14.86 2.25 30.36
N ILE A 28 -15.45 1.20 29.79
CA ILE A 28 -16.38 0.31 30.49
C ILE A 28 -15.75 -0.33 31.74
N PRO A 29 -14.63 -1.09 31.66
CA PRO A 29 -14.01 -1.67 32.85
C PRO A 29 -13.45 -0.60 33.80
N LEU A 30 -12.88 0.50 33.31
CA LEU A 30 -12.36 1.57 34.17
C LEU A 30 -13.45 2.23 35.02
N THR A 31 -14.60 2.52 34.42
CA THR A 31 -15.75 3.11 35.13
C THR A 31 -16.39 2.09 36.08
N THR A 32 -16.46 0.82 35.69
CA THR A 32 -16.98 -0.27 36.53
C THR A 32 -16.09 -0.50 37.75
N ILE A 33 -14.77 -0.46 37.58
CA ILE A 33 -13.78 -0.58 38.68
C ILE A 33 -13.83 0.66 39.59
N GLY A 34 -13.93 1.87 39.04
CA GLY A 34 -14.07 3.10 39.83
C GLY A 34 -15.35 3.12 40.69
N PHE A 35 -16.45 2.56 40.17
CA PHE A 35 -17.72 2.45 40.88
C PHE A 35 -17.69 1.32 41.94
N LEU A 36 -17.07 0.18 41.63
CA LEU A 36 -16.90 -0.93 42.58
C LEU A 36 -15.90 -0.61 43.71
N MET A 37 -14.79 0.08 43.42
CA MET A 37 -13.82 0.49 44.45
C MET A 37 -14.42 1.45 45.48
N ARG A 38 -15.43 2.23 45.09
CA ARG A 38 -16.20 3.08 46.02
C ARG A 38 -17.12 2.29 46.95
N SER A 39 -17.43 1.04 46.58
CA SER A 39 -18.46 0.22 47.23
C SER A 39 -17.88 -0.99 47.99
N GLN A 40 -16.74 -1.54 47.56
CA GLN A 40 -16.03 -2.63 48.23
C GLN A 40 -14.50 -2.53 48.02
N PRO A 41 -13.69 -2.61 49.09
CA PRO A 41 -12.23 -2.39 49.03
C PRO A 41 -11.44 -3.61 48.50
N LEU A 42 -12.10 -4.65 48.01
CA LEU A 42 -11.51 -5.96 47.72
C LEU A 42 -10.97 -6.13 46.30
N TYR A 43 -11.00 -5.09 45.44
CA TYR A 43 -10.47 -5.21 44.09
C TYR A 43 -8.94 -5.08 44.11
N PRO A 44 -8.17 -6.14 43.78
CA PRO A 44 -6.73 -6.10 43.98
C PRO A 44 -6.05 -5.19 42.95
N PRO A 45 -5.26 -4.18 43.38
CA PRO A 45 -4.59 -3.25 42.47
C PRO A 45 -3.64 -3.93 41.48
N TRP A 46 -3.11 -5.10 41.82
CA TRP A 46 -2.24 -5.89 40.95
C TRP A 46 -2.95 -6.44 39.72
N LEU A 47 -4.27 -6.61 39.76
CA LEU A 47 -5.05 -7.11 38.63
C LEU A 47 -5.10 -6.09 37.49
N LEU A 48 -5.16 -4.79 37.83
CA LEU A 48 -5.02 -3.67 36.88
C LEU A 48 -3.64 -3.63 36.22
N LEU A 49 -2.58 -3.88 37.00
CA LEU A 49 -1.20 -3.92 36.49
C LEU A 49 -0.99 -5.03 35.44
N VAL A 50 -1.76 -6.10 35.49
CA VAL A 50 -1.72 -7.17 34.48
C VAL A 50 -2.68 -6.91 33.33
N LEU A 51 -3.92 -6.45 33.60
CA LEU A 51 -4.93 -6.26 32.56
C LEU A 51 -4.60 -5.13 31.59
N LEU A 52 -4.01 -4.04 32.09
CA LEU A 52 -3.72 -2.85 31.30
C LEU A 52 -2.66 -3.08 30.21
N PRO A 53 -1.48 -3.69 30.48
CA PRO A 53 -0.55 -4.03 29.41
C PRO A 53 -1.12 -5.10 28.47
N LEU A 54 -1.89 -6.07 28.97
CA LEU A 54 -2.49 -7.11 28.12
C LEU A 54 -3.52 -6.55 27.14
N THR A 55 -4.35 -5.59 27.60
CA THR A 55 -5.31 -4.88 26.75
C THR A 55 -4.60 -3.97 25.75
N LEU A 56 -3.57 -3.22 26.15
CA LEU A 56 -2.74 -2.43 25.23
C LEU A 56 -2.09 -3.28 24.14
N VAL A 57 -1.53 -4.44 24.48
CA VAL A 57 -0.94 -5.37 23.51
C VAL A 57 -2.02 -5.93 22.56
N SER A 58 -3.20 -6.26 23.09
CA SER A 58 -4.32 -6.76 22.28
C SER A 58 -4.86 -5.68 21.34
N ILE A 59 -4.97 -4.43 21.80
CA ILE A 59 -5.33 -3.25 21.01
C ILE A 59 -4.30 -3.02 19.92
N TYR A 60 -3.01 -3.06 20.25
CA TYR A 60 -1.94 -2.92 19.26
C TYR A 60 -2.01 -4.02 18.20
N LYS A 61 -2.21 -5.29 18.60
CA LYS A 61 -2.38 -6.41 17.67
C LYS A 61 -3.62 -6.24 16.80
N LEU A 62 -4.75 -5.82 17.36
CA LEU A 62 -5.99 -5.59 16.61
C LEU A 62 -5.93 -4.36 15.71
N LEU A 63 -5.26 -3.28 16.12
CA LEU A 63 -4.95 -2.12 15.28
C LEU A 63 -4.10 -2.54 14.09
N LYS A 64 -3.05 -3.33 14.35
CA LYS A 64 -2.19 -3.89 13.31
C LYS A 64 -2.98 -4.80 12.36
N LEU A 65 -3.90 -5.62 12.88
CA LEU A 65 -4.72 -6.54 12.08
C LEU A 65 -5.84 -5.84 11.31
N ALA A 66 -6.49 -4.82 11.89
CA ALA A 66 -7.58 -4.08 11.26
C ALA A 66 -7.09 -3.04 10.25
N SER A 67 -5.89 -2.50 10.46
CA SER A 67 -5.15 -1.78 9.40
C SER A 67 -4.80 -2.69 8.22
N ALA A 68 -4.87 -4.02 8.40
CA ALA A 68 -4.64 -5.02 7.37
C ALA A 68 -5.90 -5.44 6.60
N LYS A 69 -6.96 -4.61 6.58
CA LYS A 69 -8.08 -4.80 5.65
C LYS A 69 -7.57 -4.54 4.22
N LYS A 70 -7.05 -5.60 3.61
CA LYS A 70 -6.48 -5.71 2.26
C LYS A 70 -7.34 -4.91 1.27
N SER A 71 -6.82 -3.80 0.77
CA SER A 71 -7.50 -3.09 -0.31
C SER A 71 -7.22 -3.86 -1.59
N MET A 72 -8.29 -4.31 -2.24
CA MET A 72 -8.20 -5.03 -3.49
C MET A 72 -8.25 -4.01 -4.62
N GLU A 73 -7.21 -3.97 -5.44
CA GLU A 73 -7.20 -3.17 -6.65
C GLU A 73 -7.61 -4.03 -7.84
N ILE A 74 -8.45 -3.46 -8.71
CA ILE A 74 -8.71 -4.01 -10.04
C ILE A 74 -8.47 -2.88 -11.02
N ILE A 75 -7.46 -3.06 -11.88
CA ILE A 75 -7.11 -2.11 -12.93
C ILE A 75 -7.39 -2.73 -14.29
N SER A 76 -8.23 -2.05 -15.08
CA SER A 76 -8.49 -2.40 -16.48
C SER A 76 -7.75 -1.43 -17.39
N LEU A 77 -6.79 -1.93 -18.15
CA LEU A 77 -5.95 -1.16 -19.07
C LEU A 77 -6.53 -1.20 -20.50
N ASN A 78 -6.69 -0.02 -21.09
CA ASN A 78 -7.24 0.23 -22.43
C ASN A 78 -6.28 1.10 -23.26
N LYS A 79 -6.61 1.33 -24.54
CA LYS A 79 -5.78 2.13 -25.45
C LYS A 79 -5.68 3.60 -25.04
N ASP A 80 -6.69 4.12 -24.37
CA ASP A 80 -6.79 5.54 -24.02
C ASP A 80 -6.30 5.83 -22.58
N GLY A 81 -6.11 4.80 -21.75
CA GLY A 81 -5.82 4.94 -20.33
C GLY A 81 -6.08 3.67 -19.52
N PHE A 82 -6.30 3.82 -18.22
CA PHE A 82 -6.72 2.74 -17.34
C PHE A 82 -7.87 3.15 -16.43
N THR A 83 -8.64 2.17 -15.98
CA THR A 83 -9.69 2.34 -14.97
C THR A 83 -9.32 1.55 -13.73
N SER A 84 -9.10 2.24 -12.62
CA SER A 84 -8.87 1.68 -11.30
C SER A 84 -10.16 1.62 -10.50
N LEU A 85 -10.37 0.55 -9.75
CA LEU A 85 -11.50 0.43 -8.83
C LEU A 85 -11.40 1.43 -7.67
N CYS A 86 -10.20 1.65 -7.13
CA CYS A 86 -10.02 2.53 -5.97
C CYS A 86 -9.86 4.00 -6.35
N PHE A 87 -9.32 4.27 -7.54
CA PHE A 87 -8.97 5.62 -7.97
C PHE A 87 -9.82 6.13 -9.13
N GLY A 88 -10.62 5.29 -9.79
CA GLY A 88 -11.41 5.67 -10.97
C GLY A 88 -10.58 5.68 -12.27
N PRO A 89 -11.14 6.23 -13.36
CA PRO A 89 -10.47 6.29 -14.65
C PRO A 89 -9.34 7.32 -14.66
N ALA A 90 -8.31 7.05 -15.48
CA ALA A 90 -7.18 7.91 -15.76
C ALA A 90 -6.78 7.75 -17.23
N LEU A 91 -6.77 8.85 -17.99
CA LEU A 91 -6.35 8.84 -19.40
C LEU A 91 -4.84 9.00 -19.52
N PHE A 92 -4.22 8.37 -20.52
CA PHE A 92 -2.78 8.54 -20.78
C PHE A 92 -2.39 9.99 -21.09
N SER A 93 -3.30 10.74 -21.71
CA SER A 93 -3.11 12.16 -21.98
C SER A 93 -3.00 13.00 -20.69
N GLU A 94 -3.62 12.54 -19.61
CA GLU A 94 -3.65 13.22 -18.32
C GLU A 94 -2.51 12.79 -17.40
N ILE A 95 -1.83 11.68 -17.66
CA ILE A 95 -0.69 11.25 -16.83
C ILE A 95 0.45 12.25 -17.02
N HIS A 96 0.86 12.87 -15.92
CA HIS A 96 1.92 13.86 -15.87
C HIS A 96 3.25 13.28 -15.39
N SER A 97 3.21 12.42 -14.37
CA SER A 97 4.43 11.75 -13.89
C SER A 97 4.17 10.37 -13.32
N ILE A 98 5.19 9.52 -13.39
CA ILE A 98 5.24 8.21 -12.75
C ILE A 98 6.51 8.17 -11.89
N ARG A 99 6.40 7.66 -10.66
CA ARG A 99 7.54 7.41 -9.78
C ARG A 99 7.51 6.00 -9.23
N VAL A 100 8.66 5.35 -9.32
CA VAL A 100 8.90 3.95 -8.99
C VAL A 100 10.20 3.86 -8.18
N PRO A 101 10.23 3.13 -7.06
CA PRO A 101 11.43 3.03 -6.22
C PRO A 101 12.51 2.12 -6.85
N VAL A 102 13.43 2.69 -7.64
CA VAL A 102 14.48 1.96 -8.40
C VAL A 102 15.48 1.22 -7.56
N ARG A 103 15.86 1.79 -6.41
CA ARG A 103 16.85 1.14 -5.54
C ARG A 103 16.35 -0.21 -5.01
N GLN A 104 15.06 -0.50 -5.17
CA GLN A 104 14.39 -1.71 -4.71
C GLN A 104 13.74 -2.50 -5.87
N ILE A 105 13.74 -1.95 -7.09
CA ILE A 105 13.16 -2.55 -8.29
C ILE A 105 14.24 -2.46 -9.35
N GLY A 106 14.90 -3.57 -9.66
CA GLY A 106 15.96 -3.61 -10.66
C GLY A 106 15.45 -3.21 -12.06
N LEU A 107 15.38 -1.90 -12.33
CA LEU A 107 14.89 -1.31 -13.57
C LEU A 107 15.74 -1.67 -14.80
N LEU A 108 16.88 -2.34 -14.61
CA LEU A 108 17.86 -2.64 -15.66
C LEU A 108 18.03 -4.16 -15.86
N GLY A 109 16.91 -4.86 -16.11
CA GLY A 109 16.94 -6.23 -16.62
C GLY A 109 17.23 -7.33 -15.59
N GLY A 110 17.02 -7.08 -14.30
CA GLY A 110 17.06 -8.14 -13.27
C GLY A 110 15.87 -9.09 -13.38
N LEU A 111 16.10 -10.39 -13.22
CA LEU A 111 15.02 -11.37 -13.12
C LEU A 111 14.12 -10.98 -11.94
N PRO A 112 12.78 -11.15 -12.00
CA PRO A 112 11.87 -10.96 -10.86
C PRO A 112 12.38 -11.54 -9.53
N SER A 113 13.25 -12.56 -9.57
CA SER A 113 13.91 -13.21 -8.43
C SER A 113 15.16 -12.53 -7.87
N ASP A 114 15.82 -11.61 -8.57
CA ASP A 114 17.07 -10.95 -8.14
C ASP A 114 16.84 -9.87 -7.06
N TYR A 115 15.58 -9.68 -6.65
CA TYR A 115 15.06 -8.60 -5.81
C TYR A 115 15.31 -8.82 -4.30
N TYR A 116 16.07 -9.85 -3.90
CA TYR A 116 16.32 -10.22 -2.49
C TYR A 116 17.81 -10.21 -2.11
N LYS A 117 18.57 -9.17 -2.43
CA LYS A 117 19.84 -8.96 -1.73
C LYS A 117 19.93 -7.55 -1.20
N ASN A 118 20.00 -7.46 0.13
CA ASN A 118 20.02 -6.28 1.01
C ASN A 118 18.59 -5.85 1.36
N THR A 119 18.04 -6.13 2.54
CA THR A 119 18.66 -6.05 3.87
C THR A 119 17.79 -6.74 4.92
N ASP A 120 18.36 -7.65 5.71
CA ASP A 120 17.77 -8.16 6.97
C ASP A 120 17.57 -7.06 8.05
N ALA A 121 17.84 -5.78 7.72
CA ALA A 121 17.82 -4.65 8.65
C ALA A 121 16.72 -3.60 8.36
N ASP A 122 16.21 -3.51 7.11
CA ASP A 122 15.23 -2.48 6.71
C ASP A 122 14.18 -3.08 5.76
N ILE A 123 12.92 -3.08 6.19
CA ILE A 123 11.77 -3.54 5.39
C ILE A 123 11.55 -2.51 4.26
N PRO A 124 11.67 -2.88 2.97
CA PRO A 124 11.50 -1.93 1.88
C PRO A 124 10.04 -1.47 1.80
N TYR A 125 9.82 -0.19 2.08
CA TYR A 125 8.56 0.50 1.84
C TYR A 125 8.51 0.91 0.37
N LEU A 126 7.83 0.11 -0.47
CA LEU A 126 7.70 0.39 -1.91
C LEU A 126 6.46 1.25 -2.13
N GLU A 127 6.67 2.55 -2.28
CA GLU A 127 5.62 3.50 -2.67
C GLU A 127 5.72 3.80 -4.17
N PHE A 128 4.63 3.52 -4.88
CA PHE A 128 4.47 3.82 -6.29
C PHE A 128 3.45 4.93 -6.45
N SER A 129 3.79 5.94 -7.23
CA SER A 129 2.89 7.09 -7.43
C SER A 129 2.73 7.44 -8.91
N ILE A 130 1.49 7.69 -9.32
CA ILE A 130 1.16 8.27 -10.62
C ILE A 130 0.46 9.61 -10.38
N ILE A 131 0.97 10.69 -10.95
CA ILE A 131 0.38 12.02 -10.87
C ILE A 131 -0.35 12.30 -12.18
N ILE A 132 -1.62 12.70 -12.07
CA ILE A 132 -2.50 13.07 -13.18
C ILE A 132 -2.63 14.60 -13.20
N ARG A 133 -2.90 15.19 -14.38
CA ARG A 133 -2.95 16.64 -14.67
C ARG A 133 -3.78 17.47 -13.68
N ASP A 134 -4.81 16.89 -13.08
CA ASP A 134 -5.66 17.52 -12.07
C ASP A 134 -5.02 17.58 -10.66
N GLY A 135 -3.72 17.26 -10.53
CA GLY A 135 -2.99 17.17 -9.26
C GLY A 135 -3.33 15.92 -8.45
N LYS A 136 -4.22 15.06 -8.96
CA LYS A 136 -4.59 13.80 -8.33
C LYS A 136 -3.41 12.83 -8.38
N THR A 137 -2.97 12.38 -7.21
CA THR A 137 -1.89 11.40 -7.06
C THR A 137 -2.48 10.05 -6.69
N LEU A 138 -2.17 9.03 -7.48
CA LEU A 138 -2.55 7.63 -7.23
C LEU A 138 -1.37 6.94 -6.56
N ASN A 139 -1.53 6.54 -5.30
CA ASN A 139 -0.47 5.93 -4.52
C ASN A 139 -0.79 4.47 -4.19
N TRP A 140 0.12 3.57 -4.55
CA TRP A 140 0.10 2.18 -4.12
C TRP A 140 1.31 1.90 -3.22
N VAL A 141 1.04 1.33 -2.06
CA VAL A 141 2.08 0.88 -1.14
C VAL A 141 2.09 -0.64 -1.15
N LEU A 142 3.17 -1.20 -1.66
CA LEU A 142 3.43 -2.64 -1.67
C LEU A 142 4.52 -2.94 -0.65
N ASN A 143 4.18 -3.60 0.45
CA ASN A 143 5.15 -4.03 1.45
C ASN A 143 5.78 -5.38 1.02
N GLU A 144 6.76 -5.90 1.75
CA GLU A 144 7.50 -7.14 1.41
C GLU A 144 6.66 -8.30 0.83
N TRP A 145 7.32 -9.10 -0.02
CA TRP A 145 6.86 -10.42 -0.44
C TRP A 145 6.61 -11.32 0.78
N GLY A 146 5.37 -11.83 0.92
CA GLY A 146 5.01 -12.66 2.07
C GLY A 146 4.71 -11.85 3.34
N GLY A 147 4.69 -10.52 3.24
CA GLY A 147 4.14 -9.64 4.26
C GLY A 147 2.62 -9.80 4.40
N LEU A 148 2.07 -9.26 5.48
CA LEU A 148 0.63 -9.36 5.81
C LEU A 148 -0.31 -8.77 4.73
N TYR A 149 0.21 -7.91 3.84
CA TYR A 149 -0.59 -7.03 2.98
C TYR A 149 -0.65 -7.46 1.51
N ASN A 150 0.42 -8.03 0.95
CA ASN A 150 0.55 -8.38 -0.47
C ASN A 150 1.49 -9.58 -0.64
N SER A 151 1.11 -10.53 -1.50
CA SER A 151 1.91 -11.72 -1.80
C SER A 151 2.92 -11.46 -2.93
N LYS A 152 3.80 -12.44 -3.18
CA LYS A 152 4.69 -12.42 -4.36
C LYS A 152 3.89 -12.35 -5.67
N GLU A 153 2.75 -13.03 -5.71
CA GLU A 153 1.82 -13.01 -6.84
C GLU A 153 1.19 -11.62 -7.02
N ASP A 154 0.73 -10.99 -5.94
CA ASP A 154 0.22 -9.61 -5.99
C ASP A 154 1.27 -8.64 -6.55
N PHE A 155 2.53 -8.78 -6.11
CA PHE A 155 3.63 -7.96 -6.62
C PHE A 155 3.91 -8.22 -8.11
N SER A 156 3.93 -9.48 -8.54
CA SER A 156 4.12 -9.84 -9.95
C SER A 156 3.01 -9.28 -10.84
N ILE A 157 1.75 -9.35 -10.38
CA ILE A 157 0.60 -8.79 -11.11
C ILE A 157 0.71 -7.26 -11.20
N PHE A 158 1.07 -6.58 -10.10
CA PHE A 158 1.31 -5.14 -10.12
C PHE A 158 2.44 -4.75 -11.07
N PHE A 159 3.54 -5.50 -11.06
CA PHE A 159 4.68 -5.22 -11.94
C PHE A 159 4.32 -5.42 -13.43
N ASN A 160 3.52 -6.43 -13.74
CA ASN A 160 2.98 -6.63 -15.09
C ASN A 160 2.06 -5.48 -15.53
N PHE A 161 1.25 -4.94 -14.61
CA PHE A 161 0.46 -3.73 -14.84
C PHE A 161 1.37 -2.54 -15.14
N LEU A 162 2.35 -2.29 -14.28
CA LEU A 162 3.26 -1.15 -14.41
C LEU A 162 4.04 -1.20 -15.73
N THR A 163 4.52 -2.39 -16.10
CA THR A 163 5.19 -2.63 -17.39
C THR A 163 4.26 -2.28 -18.55
N ALA A 164 3.04 -2.84 -18.57
CA ALA A 164 2.09 -2.58 -19.64
C ALA A 164 1.69 -1.09 -19.72
N LEU A 165 1.56 -0.42 -18.58
CA LEU A 165 1.30 1.01 -18.49
C LEU A 165 2.44 1.83 -19.11
N THR A 166 3.69 1.59 -18.69
CA THR A 166 4.84 2.32 -19.22
C THR A 166 5.08 2.04 -20.69
N ASP A 167 4.79 0.82 -21.14
CA ASP A 167 4.96 0.43 -22.54
C ASP A 167 3.94 1.15 -23.42
N GLN A 168 2.67 1.20 -23.00
CA GLN A 168 1.65 1.94 -23.74
C GLN A 168 1.95 3.45 -23.75
N LEU A 169 2.39 4.01 -22.62
CA LEU A 169 2.85 5.41 -22.57
C LEU A 169 4.04 5.65 -23.48
N TYR A 170 5.03 4.75 -23.50
CA TYR A 170 6.20 4.88 -24.36
C TYR A 170 5.82 4.92 -25.84
N GLN A 171 4.96 3.99 -26.26
CA GLN A 171 4.48 3.87 -27.63
C GLN A 171 3.67 5.08 -28.10
N LEU A 172 3.03 5.84 -27.20
CA LEU A 172 2.38 7.10 -27.56
C LEU A 172 3.38 8.17 -28.02
N TYR A 173 4.62 8.15 -27.51
CA TYR A 173 5.66 9.12 -27.86
C TYR A 173 6.69 8.58 -28.87
N HIS A 174 6.79 7.25 -29.04
CA HIS A 174 7.79 6.58 -29.87
C HIS A 174 7.17 5.49 -30.76
N THR A 175 6.23 5.88 -31.61
CA THR A 175 5.41 4.99 -32.46
C THR A 175 6.18 4.07 -33.42
N ASN A 176 7.47 4.32 -33.65
CA ASN A 176 8.31 3.59 -34.62
C ASN A 176 9.46 2.78 -33.98
N GLU A 177 9.56 2.73 -32.65
CA GLU A 177 10.61 1.96 -31.98
C GLU A 177 10.17 0.55 -31.61
N SER A 178 11.05 -0.42 -31.86
CA SER A 178 10.77 -1.82 -31.56
C SER A 178 10.65 -2.07 -30.06
N TYR A 179 9.66 -2.90 -29.75
CA TYR A 179 9.24 -3.31 -28.42
C TYR A 179 10.21 -4.34 -27.85
N ASN A 180 10.98 -4.01 -26.80
CA ASN A 180 11.77 -5.01 -26.07
C ASN A 180 12.34 -4.58 -24.69
N SER A 181 11.78 -3.58 -24.01
CA SER A 181 12.38 -3.10 -22.75
C SER A 181 11.35 -2.73 -21.69
N TYR A 182 11.43 -3.44 -20.57
CA TYR A 182 10.68 -3.17 -19.35
C TYR A 182 10.90 -1.75 -18.85
N LEU A 183 9.82 -1.02 -18.56
CA LEU A 183 9.86 0.27 -17.87
C LEU A 183 10.75 1.32 -18.55
N LYS A 184 10.97 1.20 -19.88
CA LYS A 184 11.93 2.00 -20.67
C LYS A 184 11.77 3.51 -20.52
N ILE A 185 10.54 3.95 -20.26
CA ILE A 185 10.20 5.37 -20.17
C ILE A 185 10.72 6.01 -18.87
N LEU A 186 11.06 5.20 -17.85
CA LEU A 186 11.59 5.68 -16.57
C LEU A 186 13.09 5.99 -16.67
N ASP A 187 13.53 7.04 -15.98
CA ASP A 187 14.94 7.37 -15.84
C ASP A 187 15.66 6.42 -14.85
N GLU A 188 16.96 6.62 -14.64
CA GLU A 188 17.78 5.87 -13.67
C GLU A 188 17.28 6.01 -12.21
N LYS A 189 16.44 7.01 -11.93
CA LYS A 189 15.79 7.25 -10.64
C LYS A 189 14.35 6.78 -10.61
N GLY A 190 13.87 6.11 -11.67
CA GLY A 190 12.55 5.46 -11.71
C GLY A 190 11.44 6.46 -11.84
N SER A 191 11.78 7.63 -12.36
CA SER A 191 10.90 8.75 -12.55
C SER A 191 10.69 8.94 -14.04
N TRP A 192 9.45 9.19 -14.41
CA TRP A 192 9.09 9.70 -15.71
C TRP A 192 8.22 10.94 -15.51
N GLU A 193 8.51 11.99 -16.26
CA GLU A 193 7.72 13.21 -16.28
C GLU A 193 7.42 13.57 -17.74
N LYS A 194 6.15 13.91 -18.01
CA LYS A 194 5.70 14.35 -19.33
C LYS A 194 6.34 15.70 -19.63
N GLN A 195 7.16 15.75 -20.68
CA GLN A 195 7.70 17.00 -21.19
C GLN A 195 6.55 17.84 -21.77
N GLY A 196 6.51 19.12 -21.39
CA GLY A 196 5.45 20.06 -21.71
C GLY A 196 5.33 20.39 -23.19
#